data_AF-K1PCH9-F1
#
_entry.id   AF-K1PCH9-F1
#
_cell.length_a   1.000
_cell.length_b   1.000
_cell.length_c   1.000
_cell.angle_alpha   90.00
_cell.angle_beta   90.00
_cell.angle_gamma   90.00
#
_symmetry.space_group_name_H-M   'P 1'
#
loop_
_entity.id
_entity.type
_entity.pdbx_description
1 polymer ?
#
loop_
_entity_poly.entity_id
_entity_poly.type
_entity_poly.pdbx_seq_one_letter_code
_entity_poly.pdbx_strand_id
1 'polypeptide(L)' 'MQESGRAGRGGQLSRATLYFNKSDIAANRQGITDEMRRYCKSDDLCLRLLFVKHFGFSETLFEGEKKNCCSSCRNDE' A
#
# COMPACT_ATOMS: atom_id res chain seq x y z
N MET A 1 -4.88 -6.72 -5.18
CA MET A 1 -6.20 -6.44 -4.59
C MET A 1 -6.91 -7.65 -3.99
N GLN A 2 -6.62 -8.89 -4.42
CA GLN A 2 -7.43 -10.03 -3.96
C GLN A 2 -7.22 -10.45 -2.49
N GLU A 3 -6.00 -10.35 -1.96
CA GLU A 3 -5.70 -10.85 -0.61
C GLU A 3 -6.09 -9.85 0.48
N SER A 4 -5.52 -8.64 0.42
CA SER A 4 -5.79 -7.58 1.40
C SER A 4 -7.23 -7.06 1.36
N GLY A 5 -7.90 -7.12 0.20
CA GLY A 5 -9.29 -6.69 0.04
C GLY A 5 -10.33 -7.60 0.72
N ARG A 6 -9.91 -8.72 1.31
CA ARG A 6 -10.80 -9.59 2.11
C ARG A 6 -11.07 -9.03 3.50
N ALA A 7 -10.19 -8.19 4.03
CA ALA A 7 -10.35 -7.57 5.33
C ALA A 7 -11.44 -6.49 5.30
N GLY A 8 -12.18 -6.32 6.41
CA GLY A 8 -13.13 -5.22 6.57
C GLY A 8 -14.36 -5.27 5.68
N ARG A 9 -14.76 -6.45 5.18
CA ARG A 9 -15.95 -6.60 4.32
C ARG A 9 -17.26 -6.12 4.97
N GLY A 10 -17.32 -6.07 6.30
CA GLY A 10 -18.45 -5.50 7.05
C GLY A 10 -18.36 -3.99 7.28
N GLY A 11 -17.39 -3.30 6.68
CA GLY A 11 -17.19 -1.85 6.82
C GLY A 11 -16.39 -1.43 8.06
N GLN A 12 -16.01 -2.36 8.93
CA GLN A 12 -15.18 -2.04 10.10
C GLN A 12 -13.76 -1.68 9.69
N LEU A 13 -13.17 -0.72 10.40
CA LEU A 13 -11.76 -0.37 10.24
C LEU A 13 -10.89 -1.62 10.37
N SER A 14 -10.05 -1.84 9.37
CA SER A 14 -9.21 -3.02 9.25
C SER A 14 -7.79 -2.62 8.86
N ARG A 15 -6.82 -3.48 9.18
CA ARG A 15 -5.39 -3.25 8.88
C ARG A 15 -4.86 -4.37 8.00
N ALA A 16 -4.17 -3.99 6.92
CA ALA A 16 -3.37 -4.88 6.11
C ALA A 16 -1.88 -4.57 6.34
N THR A 17 -1.14 -5.54 6.86
CA THR A 17 0.30 -5.43 7.13
C THR A 17 1.05 -6.33 6.17
N LEU A 18 2.07 -5.79 5.50
CA LEU A 18 2.96 -6.54 4.63
C LEU A 18 4.37 -6.58 5.24
N TYR A 19 4.89 -7.77 5.47
CA TYR A 19 6.29 -7.96 5.89
C TYR A 19 7.13 -8.28 4.66
N PHE A 20 8.26 -7.59 4.53
CA PHE A 20 9.23 -7.84 3.47
C PHE A 20 10.64 -7.51 3.98
N ASN A 21 11.65 -8.09 3.34
CA ASN A 21 13.06 -7.75 3.54
C ASN A 21 13.73 -7.38 2.20
N LYS A 22 15.01 -7.01 2.23
CA LYS A 22 15.77 -6.60 1.03
C LYS A 22 15.90 -7.73 0.00
N SER A 23 15.93 -8.99 0.43
CA SER A 23 16.02 -10.17 -0.44
C SER A 23 14.69 -10.45 -1.16
N ASP A 24 13.56 -10.25 -0.47
CA ASP A 24 12.21 -10.48 -1.05
C ASP A 24 11.93 -9.51 -2.21
N ILE A 25 12.40 -8.27 -2.10
CA ILE A 25 12.19 -7.21 -3.11
C ILE A 25 13.45 -6.94 -3.96
N ALA A 26 14.42 -7.84 -3.96
CA ALA A 26 15.65 -7.69 -4.73
C ALA A 26 15.35 -7.58 -6.23
N ALA A 27 16.21 -6.86 -6.96
CA ALA A 27 16.02 -6.62 -8.40
C ALA A 27 16.08 -7.93 -9.22
N ASN A 28 16.86 -8.91 -8.78
CA ASN A 28 16.97 -10.23 -9.39
C ASN A 28 15.89 -11.22 -8.94
N ARG A 29 14.95 -10.82 -8.07
CA ARG A 29 13.85 -11.70 -7.65
C ARG A 29 12.82 -11.80 -8.78
N GLN A 30 12.68 -13.00 -9.33
CA GLN A 30 11.66 -13.29 -10.35
C GLN A 30 10.25 -13.18 -9.79
N GLY A 31 9.31 -12.69 -10.61
CA GLY A 31 7.90 -12.58 -10.25
C GLY A 31 7.52 -11.35 -9.42
N ILE A 32 8.48 -10.53 -8.99
CA ILE A 32 8.22 -9.25 -8.33
C ILE A 32 8.36 -8.11 -9.34
N THR A 33 7.31 -7.30 -9.45
CA THR A 33 7.29 -6.12 -10.31
C THR A 33 7.99 -4.93 -9.65
N ASP A 34 8.51 -4.01 -10.45
CA ASP A 34 9.13 -2.79 -9.93
C ASP A 34 8.15 -1.90 -9.18
N GLU A 35 6.87 -1.94 -9.56
CA GLU A 35 5.81 -1.26 -8.84
C GLU A 35 5.61 -1.84 -7.43
N MET A 36 5.67 -3.17 -7.27
CA MET A 36 5.62 -3.78 -5.94
C MET A 36 6.85 -3.43 -5.11
N ARG A 37 8.04 -3.37 -5.72
CA ARG A 37 9.26 -2.88 -5.06
C ARG A 37 9.11 -1.44 -4.59
N ARG A 38 8.55 -0.57 -5.45
CA ARG A 38 8.26 0.84 -5.13
C ARG A 38 7.25 0.95 -3.98
N TYR A 39 6.17 0.16 -4.02
CA TYR A 39 5.17 0.12 -2.96
C TYR A 39 5.78 -0.26 -1.61
N CYS A 40 6.62 -1.29 -1.56
CA CYS A 40 7.29 -1.69 -0.32
C CYS A 40 8.26 -0.62 0.22
N LYS A 41 8.98 0.08 -0.67
CA LYS A 41 10.00 1.06 -0.27
C LYS A 41 9.48 2.47 -0.02
N SER A 42 8.22 2.76 -0.30
CA SER A 42 7.71 4.13 -0.22
C SER A 42 7.42 4.57 1.21
N ASP A 43 8.13 5.59 1.64
CA ASP A 43 7.94 6.36 2.87
C ASP A 43 7.38 7.76 2.58
N ASP A 44 7.43 8.19 1.33
CA ASP A 44 7.13 9.55 0.84
C ASP A 44 5.75 9.71 0.18
N LEU A 45 5.13 8.60 -0.26
CA LEU A 45 3.85 8.63 -0.96
C LEU A 45 2.79 7.82 -0.22
N CYS A 46 1.55 8.28 -0.31
CA CYS A 46 0.40 7.54 0.19
C CYS A 46 0.32 6.15 -0.48
N LEU A 47 0.39 5.09 0.32
CA LEU A 47 0.31 3.73 -0.19
C LEU A 47 -1.02 3.47 -0.91
N ARG A 48 -2.13 4.05 -0.46
CA ARG A 48 -3.41 3.94 -1.18
C ARG A 48 -3.35 4.58 -2.56
N LEU A 49 -2.64 5.70 -2.72
CA LEU A 49 -2.49 6.38 -4.00
C LEU A 49 -1.65 5.54 -4.97
N LEU A 50 -0.51 5.01 -4.51
CA LEU A 50 0.29 4.06 -5.29
C LEU A 50 -0.56 2.85 -5.72
N PHE A 51 -1.41 2.37 -4.82
CA PHE A 51 -2.25 1.21 -5.05
C PHE A 51 -3.34 1.44 -6.12
N VAL A 52 -4.02 2.58 -6.11
CA VAL A 52 -5.07 2.88 -7.10
C VAL A 52 -4.48 3.30 -8.47
N LYS A 53 -3.28 3.89 -8.48
CA LYS A 53 -2.54 4.18 -9.71
C LYS A 53 -2.23 2.93 -10.54
N HIS A 54 -1.96 1.81 -9.89
CA HIS A 54 -1.82 0.51 -10.56
C HIS A 54 -3.02 0.16 -11.45
N PHE A 55 -4.22 0.56 -11.03
CA PHE A 55 -5.48 0.29 -11.73
C PHE A 55 -5.92 1.45 -12.64
N GLY A 56 -5.06 2.44 -12.88
CA GLY A 56 -5.33 3.57 -13.78
C GLY A 56 -6.07 4.75 -13.14
N PHE A 57 -6.23 4.78 -11.81
CA PHE A 57 -6.84 5.92 -11.12
C PHE A 57 -5.80 6.96 -10.69
N SER A 58 -6.17 8.24 -10.73
CA SER A 58 -5.28 9.36 -10.38
C SER A 58 -5.36 9.80 -8.91
N GLU A 59 -6.40 9.40 -8.19
CA GLU A 59 -6.72 9.91 -6.85
C GLU A 59 -7.33 8.83 -5.93
N THR A 60 -7.28 9.06 -4.62
CA THR A 60 -7.87 8.15 -3.62
C THR A 60 -9.13 8.73 -3.02
N LEU A 61 -10.18 7.93 -2.90
CA LEU A 61 -11.45 8.29 -2.25
C LEU A 61 -11.41 8.20 -0.70
N PHE A 62 -10.24 8.27 -0.08
CA PHE A 62 -10.17 8.15 1.37
C PHE A 62 -10.49 9.48 2.05
N GLU A 63 -11.59 9.50 2.82
CA GLU A 63 -12.08 10.68 3.52
C GLU A 63 -11.81 10.66 5.04
N GLY A 64 -11.10 9.65 5.55
CA GLY A 64 -10.80 9.53 6.99
C GLY A 64 -9.57 10.32 7.44
N GLU A 65 -9.30 10.30 8.74
CA GLU A 65 -8.10 10.92 9.32
C GLU A 65 -6.81 10.31 8.75
N LYS A 66 -5.78 11.15 8.53
CA LYS A 66 -4.46 10.70 8.02
C LYS A 66 -3.86 9.54 8.80
N LYS A 67 -4.03 9.53 10.13
CA LYS A 67 -3.56 8.46 11.03
C LYS A 67 -4.14 7.07 10.70
N ASN A 68 -5.30 7.04 10.06
CA ASN A 68 -6.02 5.84 9.62
C ASN A 68 -5.80 5.53 8.13
N CYS A 69 -4.95 6.28 7.42
CA CYS A 69 -4.74 6.12 6.00
C CYS A 69 -3.83 4.94 5.65
N CYS A 70 -2.52 5.11 5.86
CA CYS A 70 -1.48 4.11 5.63
C CYS A 70 -0.28 4.40 6.54
N SER A 71 0.82 3.66 6.43
CA SER A 71 2.03 3.91 7.21
C SER A 71 2.74 5.19 6.80
N SER A 72 2.81 5.50 5.50
CA SER A 72 3.53 6.67 4.99
C SER A 72 2.82 7.97 5.39
N CYS A 73 1.48 8.05 5.23
CA CYS A 73 0.70 9.22 5.67
C CYS A 73 0.61 9.40 7.19
N ARG A 74 1.03 8.40 7.98
CA ARG A 74 1.11 8.51 9.44
C ARG A 74 2.37 9.24 9.90
N ASN A 75 3.42 9.22 9.09
CA ASN A 75 4.70 9.82 9.42
C ASN A 75 4.78 11.31 9.00
N ASP A 76 3.74 11.86 8.37
CA ASP A 76 3.60 13.28 8.01
C ASP A 76 3.18 14.14 9.23
N GLU A 77 3.85 13.97 10.37
CA GLU A 77 3.71 14.82 11.59
C GLU A 77 4.88 15.81 11.72
#